data_AF-E1F7Z4-F1
#
_entry.id   AF-E1F7Z4-F1
#
_cell.length_a   1.000
_cell.length_b   1.000
_cell.length_c   1.000
_cell.angle_alpha   90.00
_cell.angle_beta   90.00
_cell.angle_gamma   90.00
#
_symmetry.space_group_name_H-M   'P 1'
#
loop_
_entity.id
_entity.type
_entity.pdbx_description
1 polymer ?
#
loop_
_entity_poly.entity_id
_entity_poly.type
_entity_poly.pdbx_seq_one_letter_code
_entity_poly.pdbx_strand_id
1 'polypeptide(L)'
;MCCGGKKDDLANWIKAASTGNLTVINKQLSKMKGKRDTRATNTDGNIFNSFTAMHYACYFNHLQVVQKLFDFEYMIKTGDTVRIKSKFSSADVEMNLGKDSTPLMIAIARGSIPVAKFLLEKASTSGGAVSRQILGVSNASGLTALGMACSSANREMIDLILLKDAVLLKTELHMTAVTGTNAIHHLALFARTEVFDKLTKYIFDSAETSPENKKLRIQFVEKLMSRDSNQNSVFDMVYQKAIGKKFGVTDDHKDAMYKSLRTMVRRVYIWALQLKHNELEIANGFLGAPYEEICKDVSHEVSKEFLERCTKASTDPETDDTLYLMQQLIDQYSSSVSVKTTSPVQEAMESSQISRKSVSNKPVSVTASVVESARASQALEEGSKAVTGQASSGDYENILVDSAEIPSHTPQVTGVAETAQPTETIEDSLVIDPTVLPPSLA
;
A
#
# COMPACT_ATOMS: atom_id res chain seq x y z
N MET A 1 16.02 20.09 42.55
CA MET A 1 15.98 19.22 41.35
C MET A 1 14.89 19.75 40.43
N CYS A 2 15.16 20.04 39.15
CA CYS A 2 14.21 20.75 38.28
C CYS A 2 13.87 19.94 37.01
N CYS A 3 13.48 18.68 37.18
CA CYS A 3 13.37 17.70 36.09
C CYS A 3 12.05 17.77 35.28
N GLY A 4 11.09 18.62 35.66
CA GLY A 4 9.73 18.64 35.06
C GLY A 4 9.67 19.06 33.60
N GLY A 5 10.24 20.21 33.25
CA GLY A 5 9.92 20.93 32.01
C GLY A 5 10.16 20.19 30.68
N LYS A 6 10.99 19.13 30.66
CA LYS A 6 11.24 18.33 29.45
C LYS A 6 10.00 17.58 28.94
N LYS A 7 9.04 17.23 29.81
CA LYS A 7 7.78 16.59 29.38
C LYS A 7 6.82 17.60 28.79
N ASP A 8 6.72 18.78 29.41
CA ASP A 8 5.84 19.86 28.99
C ASP A 8 6.26 20.45 27.64
N ASP A 9 7.57 20.56 27.39
CA ASP A 9 8.15 20.89 26.08
C ASP A 9 7.57 20.02 24.94
N LEU A 10 7.55 18.69 25.12
CA LEU A 10 7.09 17.73 24.11
C LEU A 10 5.57 17.76 23.94
N ALA A 11 4.82 17.83 25.04
CA ALA A 11 3.36 17.97 24.99
C ALA A 11 2.94 19.26 24.27
N ASN A 12 3.66 20.37 24.50
CA ASN A 12 3.41 21.64 23.83
C ASN A 12 3.83 21.62 22.34
N TRP A 13 4.96 20.98 22.00
CA TRP A 13 5.40 20.79 20.61
C TRP A 13 4.37 20.02 19.78
N ILE A 14 3.89 18.88 20.29
CA ILE A 14 2.87 18.05 19.63
C ILE A 14 1.53 18.80 19.55
N LYS A 15 1.11 19.49 20.62
CA LYS A 15 -0.10 20.32 20.62
C LYS A 15 -0.01 21.47 19.61
N ALA A 16 1.15 22.10 19.46
CA ALA A 16 1.36 23.14 18.46
C ALA A 16 1.19 22.59 17.04
N ALA A 17 1.70 21.39 16.77
CA ALA A 17 1.55 20.72 15.48
C ALA A 17 0.10 20.34 15.16
N SER A 18 -0.67 19.83 16.15
CA SER A 18 -2.08 19.46 15.97
C SER A 18 -3.05 20.66 15.95
N THR A 19 -2.60 21.85 16.36
CA THR A 19 -3.39 23.10 16.34
C THR A 19 -2.92 24.15 15.33
N GLY A 20 -1.92 23.84 14.50
CA GLY A 20 -1.41 24.75 13.48
C GLY A 20 -0.58 25.93 14.02
N ASN A 21 -0.13 25.88 15.27
CA ASN A 21 0.57 26.98 15.94
C ASN A 21 2.02 27.13 15.45
N LEU A 22 2.16 27.73 14.27
CA LEU A 22 3.44 27.94 13.58
C LEU A 22 4.45 28.76 14.41
N THR A 23 4.00 29.62 15.33
CA THR A 23 4.86 30.39 16.23
C THR A 23 5.61 29.50 17.22
N VAL A 24 4.92 28.55 17.86
CA VAL A 24 5.57 27.57 18.75
C VAL A 24 6.46 26.61 17.94
N ILE A 25 6.01 26.18 16.75
CA ILE A 25 6.82 25.36 15.84
C ILE A 25 8.14 26.07 15.49
N ASN A 26 8.10 27.31 15.01
CA ASN A 26 9.30 28.10 14.72
C ASN A 26 10.23 28.26 15.94
N LYS A 27 9.67 28.50 17.14
CA LYS A 27 10.45 28.70 18.38
C LYS A 27 11.15 27.42 18.88
N GLN A 28 10.58 26.24 18.63
CA GLN A 28 11.07 24.98 19.20
C GLN A 28 11.76 24.04 18.18
N LEU A 29 11.68 24.33 16.87
CA LEU A 29 12.11 23.45 15.78
C LEU A 29 13.51 22.83 15.95
N SER A 30 14.51 23.64 16.31
CA SER A 30 15.90 23.19 16.47
C SER A 30 16.09 22.12 17.55
N LYS A 31 15.27 22.15 18.60
CA LYS A 31 15.30 21.25 19.76
C LYS A 31 14.37 20.04 19.60
N MET A 32 13.26 20.19 18.87
CA MET A 32 12.12 19.28 18.90
C MET A 32 11.85 18.54 17.57
N LYS A 33 12.51 18.90 16.47
CA LYS A 33 12.38 18.16 15.19
C LYS A 33 12.69 16.67 15.36
N GLY A 34 11.86 15.83 14.73
CA GLY A 34 11.96 14.38 14.77
C GLY A 34 11.64 13.73 16.11
N LYS A 35 11.20 14.50 17.14
CA LYS A 35 10.70 13.91 18.38
C LYS A 35 9.32 13.30 18.15
N ARG A 36 9.17 12.05 18.57
CA ARG A 36 7.89 11.33 18.61
C ARG A 36 7.17 11.62 19.92
N ASP A 37 5.84 11.64 19.85
CA ASP A 37 4.97 11.57 21.02
C ASP A 37 5.13 10.21 21.72
N THR A 38 5.22 10.22 23.04
CA THR A 38 5.41 9.03 23.88
C THR A 38 4.24 8.79 24.82
N ARG A 39 3.09 9.44 24.55
CA ARG A 39 1.83 9.21 25.27
C ARG A 39 1.11 8.01 24.66
N ALA A 40 0.39 7.25 25.50
CA ALA A 40 -0.46 6.17 25.01
C ALA A 40 -1.52 6.69 24.01
N THR A 41 -1.79 5.91 22.97
CA THR A 41 -2.78 6.25 21.93
C THR A 41 -4.18 6.37 22.53
N ASN A 42 -4.89 7.44 22.18
CA ASN A 42 -6.28 7.70 22.54
C ASN A 42 -6.96 8.40 21.35
N THR A 43 -7.84 7.71 20.64
CA THR A 43 -8.47 8.21 19.40
C THR A 43 -9.53 9.28 19.62
N ASP A 44 -10.07 9.43 20.83
CA ASP A 44 -11.00 10.50 21.20
C ASP A 44 -10.23 11.75 21.66
N GLY A 45 -9.22 11.57 22.50
CA GLY A 45 -8.27 12.61 22.90
C GLY A 45 -7.36 13.08 21.76
N ASN A 46 -7.42 12.42 20.59
CA ASN A 46 -6.55 12.68 19.44
C ASN A 46 -5.05 12.62 19.81
N ILE A 47 -4.67 11.58 20.54
CA ILE A 47 -3.29 11.28 20.92
C ILE A 47 -2.87 10.01 20.19
N PHE A 48 -1.71 10.04 19.56
CA PHE A 48 -1.16 8.97 18.74
C PHE A 48 0.27 8.68 19.19
N ASN A 49 0.51 7.50 19.76
CA ASN A 49 1.86 7.09 20.15
C ASN A 49 2.77 7.02 18.90
N SER A 50 4.07 7.29 19.08
CA SER A 50 5.06 7.27 18.00
C SER A 50 4.86 8.24 16.83
N PHE A 51 3.85 9.11 16.84
CA PHE A 51 3.68 10.17 15.83
C PHE A 51 4.65 11.34 16.08
N THR A 52 5.23 11.93 15.04
CA THR A 52 5.96 13.22 15.14
C THR A 52 5.05 14.41 14.86
N ALA A 53 5.57 15.63 15.02
CA ALA A 53 4.84 16.86 14.66
C ALA A 53 4.38 16.86 13.19
N MET A 54 5.17 16.33 12.26
CA MET A 54 4.76 16.15 10.86
C MET A 54 3.53 15.24 10.71
N HIS A 55 3.48 14.11 11.42
CA HIS A 55 2.32 13.21 11.39
C HIS A 55 1.07 13.89 11.93
N TYR A 56 1.17 14.62 13.04
CA TYR A 56 0.05 15.42 13.57
C TYR A 56 -0.39 16.53 12.60
N ALA A 57 0.54 17.27 12.01
CA ALA A 57 0.23 18.33 11.05
C ALA A 57 -0.46 17.78 9.78
N CYS A 58 -0.05 16.60 9.30
CA CYS A 58 -0.71 15.90 8.21
C CYS A 58 -2.10 15.37 8.59
N TYR A 59 -2.26 14.88 9.82
CA TYR A 59 -3.53 14.36 10.32
C TYR A 59 -4.62 15.44 10.46
N PHE A 60 -4.20 16.65 10.85
CA PHE A 60 -5.07 17.82 11.09
C PHE A 60 -5.07 18.87 9.97
N ASN A 61 -4.52 18.52 8.79
CA ASN A 61 -4.49 19.37 7.59
C ASN A 61 -3.77 20.74 7.76
N HIS A 62 -2.80 20.83 8.68
CA HIS A 62 -2.06 22.07 8.98
C HIS A 62 -0.93 22.32 7.97
N LEU A 63 -1.30 22.67 6.73
CA LEU A 63 -0.37 22.83 5.60
C LEU A 63 0.85 23.72 5.92
N GLN A 64 0.68 24.84 6.62
CA GLN A 64 1.80 25.73 6.97
C GLN A 64 2.81 25.07 7.93
N VAL A 65 2.34 24.19 8.82
CA VAL A 65 3.22 23.40 9.71
C VAL A 65 3.90 22.28 8.93
N VAL A 66 3.19 21.59 8.02
CA VAL A 66 3.79 20.60 7.11
C VAL A 66 4.88 21.24 6.26
N GLN A 67 4.63 22.41 5.65
CA GLN A 67 5.60 23.18 4.88
C GLN A 67 6.84 23.52 5.72
N LYS A 68 6.67 23.93 6.98
CA LYS A 68 7.77 24.27 7.89
C LYS A 68 8.57 23.06 8.39
N LEU A 69 7.94 21.90 8.51
CA LEU A 69 8.57 20.65 8.95
C LEU A 69 9.12 19.80 7.80
N PHE A 70 8.82 20.14 6.55
CA PHE A 70 9.12 19.32 5.37
C PHE A 70 10.58 18.87 5.34
N ASP A 71 11.53 19.82 5.33
CA ASP A 71 12.97 19.56 5.19
C ASP A 71 13.60 18.83 6.41
N PHE A 72 12.80 18.52 7.44
CA PHE A 72 13.26 17.88 8.68
C PHE A 72 12.56 16.55 8.99
N GLU A 73 11.32 16.35 8.56
CA GLU A 73 10.48 15.22 8.99
C GLU A 73 9.75 14.47 7.86
N TYR A 74 9.84 14.91 6.58
CA TYR A 74 9.09 14.27 5.48
C TYR A 74 9.35 12.76 5.29
N MET A 75 10.58 12.31 5.58
CA MET A 75 11.02 10.92 5.50
C MET A 75 10.69 10.08 6.76
N ILE A 76 10.18 10.69 7.83
CA ILE A 76 9.90 9.97 9.08
C ILE A 76 8.55 9.26 8.97
N LYS A 77 8.58 7.93 9.16
CA LYS A 77 7.39 7.07 9.14
C LYS A 77 6.82 6.81 10.55
N THR A 78 5.61 6.29 10.68
CA THR A 78 5.05 5.87 11.98
C THR A 78 5.90 4.76 12.62
N GLY A 79 6.21 4.88 13.91
CA GLY A 79 7.05 3.90 14.62
C GLY A 79 6.36 2.56 14.89
N ASP A 80 5.03 2.61 15.05
CA ASP A 80 4.15 1.51 15.46
C ASP A 80 2.87 1.53 14.61
N THR A 81 2.07 0.47 14.71
CA THR A 81 0.69 0.46 14.22
C THR A 81 -0.20 1.27 15.16
N VAL A 82 -0.97 2.22 14.63
CA VAL A 82 -1.74 3.20 15.41
C VAL A 82 -3.19 3.21 14.95
N ARG A 83 -4.14 3.06 15.89
CA ARG A 83 -5.57 3.25 15.59
C ARG A 83 -5.85 4.72 15.32
N ILE A 84 -6.50 5.01 14.19
CA ILE A 84 -6.85 6.37 13.74
C ILE A 84 -8.30 6.41 13.23
N LYS A 85 -8.88 7.60 13.21
CA LYS A 85 -10.15 7.88 12.51
C LYS A 85 -9.83 8.30 11.08
N SER A 86 -10.43 7.69 10.06
CA SER A 86 -10.15 7.94 8.64
C SER A 86 -11.39 8.36 7.84
N LYS A 87 -11.17 9.01 6.69
CA LYS A 87 -12.22 9.45 5.74
C LYS A 87 -12.46 8.43 4.62
N PHE A 88 -12.59 7.16 5.01
CA PHE A 88 -12.95 6.05 4.11
C PHE A 88 -14.49 5.81 4.04
N SER A 89 -15.29 6.67 4.66
CA SER A 89 -16.73 6.78 4.44
C SER A 89 -17.18 8.24 4.57
N SER A 90 -18.49 8.51 4.49
CA SER A 90 -19.06 9.83 4.85
C SER A 90 -18.86 10.17 6.33
N ALA A 91 -18.81 9.16 7.21
CA ALA A 91 -18.40 9.27 8.60
C ALA A 91 -16.90 9.01 8.79
N ASP A 92 -16.33 9.49 9.89
CA ASP A 92 -15.03 9.02 10.36
C ASP A 92 -15.12 7.54 10.77
N VAL A 93 -14.25 6.68 10.21
CA VAL A 93 -14.19 5.24 10.54
C VAL A 93 -12.89 4.94 11.27
N GLU A 94 -12.93 4.18 12.36
CA GLU A 94 -11.70 3.72 13.00
C GLU A 94 -11.01 2.62 12.19
N MET A 95 -9.71 2.80 11.94
CA MET A 95 -8.83 1.84 11.28
C MET A 95 -7.47 1.78 11.97
N ASN A 96 -6.78 0.64 11.86
CA ASN A 96 -5.37 0.54 12.23
C ASN A 96 -4.52 1.04 11.06
N LEU A 97 -3.85 2.17 11.25
CA LEU A 97 -2.79 2.64 10.37
C LEU A 97 -1.52 1.84 10.68
N GLY A 98 -1.10 0.98 9.75
CA GLY A 98 0.07 0.13 9.94
C GLY A 98 1.35 0.92 10.27
N LYS A 99 2.25 0.29 11.03
CA LYS A 99 3.64 0.74 11.22
C LYS A 99 4.30 1.09 9.88
N ASP A 100 5.26 2.01 9.90
CA ASP A 100 5.99 2.49 8.72
C ASP A 100 5.10 3.21 7.67
N SER A 101 3.96 3.77 8.09
CA SER A 101 3.14 4.66 7.24
C SER A 101 3.77 6.05 7.10
N THR A 102 3.72 6.62 5.89
CA THR A 102 4.34 7.92 5.56
C THR A 102 3.45 9.12 5.90
N PRO A 103 3.99 10.35 5.95
CA PRO A 103 3.17 11.56 6.08
C PRO A 103 2.11 11.71 4.97
N LEU A 104 2.40 11.28 3.73
CA LEU A 104 1.46 11.29 2.61
C LEU A 104 0.29 10.31 2.86
N MET A 105 0.56 9.09 3.33
CA MET A 105 -0.47 8.12 3.71
C MET A 105 -1.41 8.68 4.78
N ILE A 106 -0.87 9.33 5.82
CA ILE A 106 -1.65 9.94 6.90
C ILE A 106 -2.55 11.06 6.35
N ALA A 107 -2.01 11.93 5.48
CA ALA A 107 -2.79 13.00 4.87
C ALA A 107 -3.93 12.46 3.98
N ILE A 108 -3.67 11.42 3.18
CA ILE A 108 -4.66 10.74 2.34
C ILE A 108 -5.74 10.07 3.20
N ALA A 109 -5.36 9.29 4.22
CA ALA A 109 -6.31 8.61 5.11
C ALA A 109 -7.23 9.58 5.87
N ARG A 110 -6.76 10.82 6.13
CA ARG A 110 -7.54 11.88 6.76
C ARG A 110 -8.30 12.79 5.80
N GLY A 111 -8.12 12.64 4.48
CA GLY A 111 -8.69 13.54 3.48
C GLY A 111 -8.11 14.96 3.56
N SER A 112 -6.88 15.11 4.05
CA SER A 112 -6.13 16.37 4.16
C SER A 112 -5.58 16.79 2.78
N ILE A 113 -6.48 17.06 1.83
CA ILE A 113 -6.14 17.25 0.41
C ILE A 113 -5.09 18.36 0.17
N PRO A 114 -5.14 19.54 0.81
CA PRO A 114 -4.07 20.55 0.67
C PRO A 114 -2.67 20.05 1.07
N VAL A 115 -2.57 19.31 2.18
CA VAL A 115 -1.31 18.69 2.62
C VAL A 115 -0.84 17.64 1.62
N ALA A 116 -1.73 16.73 1.22
CA ALA A 116 -1.36 15.63 0.32
C ALA A 116 -0.97 16.13 -1.08
N LYS A 117 -1.68 17.15 -1.61
CA LYS A 117 -1.28 17.86 -2.84
C LYS A 117 0.14 18.43 -2.68
N PHE A 118 0.44 19.21 -1.64
CA PHE A 118 1.79 19.75 -1.40
C PHE A 118 2.90 18.67 -1.33
N LEU A 119 2.64 17.54 -0.66
CA LEU A 119 3.60 16.44 -0.56
C LEU A 119 3.87 15.77 -1.93
N LEU A 120 2.83 15.61 -2.76
CA LEU A 120 2.99 15.15 -4.16
C LEU A 120 3.74 16.17 -5.02
N GLU A 121 3.42 17.47 -4.91
CA GLU A 121 4.14 18.52 -5.63
C GLU A 121 5.63 18.52 -5.29
N LYS A 122 5.98 18.34 -4.00
CA LYS A 122 7.37 18.16 -3.56
C LYS A 122 8.01 16.90 -4.14
N ALA A 123 7.30 15.77 -4.17
CA ALA A 123 7.79 14.52 -4.78
C ALA A 123 8.07 14.65 -6.30
N SER A 124 7.29 15.45 -7.02
CA SER A 124 7.49 15.74 -8.45
C SER A 124 8.61 16.76 -8.73
N THR A 125 8.92 17.66 -7.79
CA THR A 125 9.81 18.82 -8.03
C THR A 125 11.16 18.75 -7.34
N SER A 126 11.27 18.06 -6.20
CA SER A 126 12.45 18.08 -5.33
C SER A 126 13.47 16.96 -5.63
N GLY A 127 13.47 16.47 -6.87
CA GLY A 127 14.39 15.45 -7.36
C GLY A 127 14.12 14.02 -6.86
N GLY A 128 14.77 13.04 -7.51
CA GLY A 128 14.51 11.61 -7.31
C GLY A 128 14.80 11.09 -5.88
N ALA A 129 15.66 11.76 -5.12
CA ALA A 129 15.94 11.38 -3.73
C ALA A 129 14.73 11.63 -2.81
N VAL A 130 14.11 12.81 -2.89
CA VAL A 130 12.90 13.16 -2.14
C VAL A 130 11.70 12.34 -2.64
N SER A 131 11.59 12.18 -3.97
CA SER A 131 10.51 11.43 -4.61
C SER A 131 10.40 10.00 -4.05
N ARG A 132 11.52 9.26 -3.97
CA ARG A 132 11.58 7.87 -3.45
C ARG A 132 11.30 7.70 -1.95
N GLN A 133 11.18 8.79 -1.17
CA GLN A 133 10.77 8.73 0.25
C GLN A 133 9.29 9.03 0.44
N ILE A 134 8.64 9.64 -0.57
CA ILE A 134 7.22 10.03 -0.53
C ILE A 134 6.36 9.06 -1.35
N LEU A 135 6.87 8.62 -2.50
CA LEU A 135 6.21 7.76 -3.48
C LEU A 135 6.93 6.41 -3.63
N GLY A 136 6.18 5.37 -3.99
CA GLY A 136 6.72 4.02 -4.15
C GLY A 136 7.01 3.35 -2.80
N VAL A 137 6.43 3.88 -1.72
CA VAL A 137 6.64 3.42 -0.35
C VAL A 137 5.38 2.74 0.15
N SER A 138 5.53 1.54 0.68
CA SER A 138 4.51 0.84 1.45
C SER A 138 4.77 0.94 2.96
N ASN A 139 3.70 0.75 3.74
CA ASN A 139 3.79 0.52 5.18
C ASN A 139 4.01 -0.97 5.49
N ALA A 140 4.07 -1.35 6.77
CA ALA A 140 4.32 -2.73 7.22
C ALA A 140 3.26 -3.76 6.77
N SER A 141 2.05 -3.33 6.39
CA SER A 141 1.01 -4.17 5.78
C SER A 141 1.14 -4.27 4.26
N GLY A 142 2.14 -3.61 3.66
CA GLY A 142 2.32 -3.45 2.23
C GLY A 142 1.42 -2.38 1.59
N LEU A 143 0.61 -1.66 2.37
CA LEU A 143 -0.34 -0.67 1.85
C LEU A 143 0.37 0.62 1.43
N THR A 144 0.07 1.10 0.22
CA THR A 144 0.67 2.29 -0.40
C THR A 144 -0.21 3.54 -0.28
N ALA A 145 0.33 4.70 -0.65
CA ALA A 145 -0.44 5.95 -0.67
C ALA A 145 -1.59 5.88 -1.68
N LEU A 146 -1.36 5.30 -2.86
CA LEU A 146 -2.39 5.03 -3.87
C LEU A 146 -3.46 4.04 -3.36
N GLY A 147 -3.07 2.98 -2.63
CA GLY A 147 -4.03 2.03 -2.04
C GLY A 147 -4.97 2.69 -1.02
N MET A 148 -4.45 3.60 -0.19
CA MET A 148 -5.28 4.43 0.71
C MET A 148 -6.15 5.43 -0.07
N ALA A 149 -5.64 6.02 -1.15
CA ALA A 149 -6.39 6.94 -2.00
C ALA A 149 -7.59 6.23 -2.65
N CYS A 150 -7.37 5.04 -3.22
CA CYS A 150 -8.41 4.16 -3.77
C CYS A 150 -9.41 3.63 -2.71
N SER A 151 -9.08 3.71 -1.42
CA SER A 151 -10.00 3.38 -0.32
C SER A 151 -10.82 4.60 0.16
N SER A 152 -10.42 5.83 -0.19
CA SER A 152 -11.07 7.06 0.30
C SER A 152 -12.46 7.27 -0.30
N ALA A 153 -13.36 7.89 0.48
CA ALA A 153 -14.68 8.32 0.00
C ALA A 153 -14.67 9.77 -0.55
N ASN A 154 -13.55 10.49 -0.46
CA ASN A 154 -13.46 11.87 -0.94
C ASN A 154 -13.26 11.94 -2.46
N ARG A 155 -14.17 12.62 -3.18
CA ARG A 155 -14.08 12.83 -4.64
C ARG A 155 -12.83 13.61 -5.07
N GLU A 156 -12.34 14.55 -4.25
CA GLU A 156 -11.09 15.29 -4.51
C GLU A 156 -9.84 14.37 -4.53
N MET A 157 -9.95 13.13 -4.04
CA MET A 157 -8.88 12.15 -4.12
C MET A 157 -8.54 11.79 -5.58
N ILE A 158 -9.47 11.98 -6.51
CA ILE A 158 -9.25 11.75 -7.95
C ILE A 158 -8.27 12.81 -8.49
N ASP A 159 -8.50 14.09 -8.20
CA ASP A 159 -7.61 15.20 -8.59
C ASP A 159 -6.21 15.05 -7.97
N LEU A 160 -6.12 14.37 -6.84
CA LEU A 160 -4.88 14.04 -6.13
C LEU A 160 -4.14 12.88 -6.79
N ILE A 161 -4.83 11.80 -7.18
CA ILE A 161 -4.21 10.66 -7.88
C ILE A 161 -3.73 11.06 -9.29
N LEU A 162 -4.46 11.95 -9.96
CA LEU A 162 -4.13 12.48 -11.29
C LEU A 162 -3.17 13.69 -11.26
N LEU A 163 -2.76 14.16 -10.08
CA LEU A 163 -1.89 15.32 -9.91
C LEU A 163 -0.50 15.11 -10.53
N LYS A 164 0.06 16.16 -11.14
CA LYS A 164 1.39 16.19 -11.80
C LYS A 164 1.60 14.98 -12.72
N ASP A 165 0.81 14.89 -13.79
CA ASP A 165 0.83 13.77 -14.74
C ASP A 165 0.62 12.39 -14.05
N ALA A 166 -0.34 12.36 -13.13
CA ALA A 166 -0.71 11.19 -12.34
C ALA A 166 0.50 10.45 -11.70
N VAL A 167 1.49 11.19 -11.19
CA VAL A 167 2.76 10.62 -10.69
C VAL A 167 2.55 9.53 -9.62
N LEU A 168 1.51 9.68 -8.78
CA LEU A 168 1.13 8.69 -7.76
C LEU A 168 0.63 7.39 -8.38
N LEU A 169 -0.22 7.49 -9.41
CA LEU A 169 -0.72 6.35 -10.19
C LEU A 169 0.43 5.65 -10.92
N LYS A 170 1.23 6.41 -11.68
CA LYS A 170 2.35 5.88 -12.48
C LYS A 170 3.43 5.21 -11.63
N THR A 171 3.63 5.67 -10.38
CA THR A 171 4.60 5.07 -9.46
C THR A 171 4.04 3.84 -8.74
N GLU A 172 2.82 3.91 -8.17
CA GLU A 172 2.38 2.93 -7.17
C GLU A 172 1.37 1.89 -7.69
N LEU A 173 0.82 2.02 -8.90
CA LEU A 173 -0.18 1.09 -9.44
C LEU A 173 0.32 -0.37 -9.47
N HIS A 174 1.60 -0.57 -9.79
CA HIS A 174 2.21 -1.89 -9.89
C HIS A 174 2.48 -2.60 -8.54
N MET A 175 2.25 -1.91 -7.41
CA MET A 175 2.52 -2.42 -6.07
C MET A 175 1.35 -3.25 -5.51
N THR A 176 1.64 -4.11 -4.53
CA THR A 176 0.70 -5.01 -3.86
C THR A 176 0.96 -5.02 -2.36
N ALA A 177 -0.11 -5.13 -1.57
CA ALA A 177 -0.02 -5.34 -0.13
C ALA A 177 0.51 -6.74 0.23
N VAL A 178 0.81 -6.99 1.51
CA VAL A 178 1.21 -8.33 2.00
C VAL A 178 0.11 -9.37 1.76
N THR A 179 -1.15 -8.94 1.75
CA THR A 179 -2.36 -9.71 1.37
C THR A 179 -2.52 -9.90 -0.14
N GLY A 180 -1.54 -9.52 -0.98
CA GLY A 180 -1.64 -9.54 -2.44
C GLY A 180 -2.55 -8.45 -3.06
N THR A 181 -3.46 -7.86 -2.27
CA THR A 181 -4.39 -6.82 -2.74
C THR A 181 -3.66 -5.59 -3.27
N ASN A 182 -4.06 -5.11 -4.46
CA ASN A 182 -3.51 -3.91 -5.10
C ASN A 182 -4.53 -2.74 -5.09
N ALA A 183 -4.12 -1.58 -5.62
CA ALA A 183 -4.97 -0.38 -5.67
C ALA A 183 -6.35 -0.60 -6.34
N ILE A 184 -6.48 -1.52 -7.30
CA ILE A 184 -7.74 -1.83 -7.98
C ILE A 184 -8.64 -2.73 -7.12
N HIS A 185 -8.06 -3.66 -6.35
CA HIS A 185 -8.81 -4.40 -5.32
C HIS A 185 -9.42 -3.44 -4.29
N HIS A 186 -8.70 -2.39 -3.88
CA HIS A 186 -9.25 -1.34 -3.02
C HIS A 186 -10.40 -0.57 -3.69
N LEU A 187 -10.29 -0.21 -4.98
CA LEU A 187 -11.40 0.43 -5.71
C LEU A 187 -12.67 -0.45 -5.71
N ALA A 188 -12.52 -1.77 -5.92
CA ALA A 188 -13.63 -2.72 -5.91
C ALA A 188 -14.25 -2.91 -4.51
N LEU A 189 -13.40 -3.20 -3.50
CA LEU A 189 -13.81 -3.48 -2.12
C LEU A 189 -14.55 -2.31 -1.46
N PHE A 190 -14.18 -1.08 -1.81
CA PHE A 190 -14.82 0.14 -1.34
C PHE A 190 -15.83 0.72 -2.36
N ALA A 191 -16.10 0.03 -3.47
CA ALA A 191 -16.98 0.42 -4.58
C ALA A 191 -16.81 1.87 -5.04
N ARG A 192 -15.57 2.25 -5.39
CA ARG A 192 -15.19 3.61 -5.79
C ARG A 192 -15.33 3.84 -7.29
N THR A 193 -16.54 3.60 -7.80
CA THR A 193 -16.88 3.64 -9.24
C THR A 193 -16.43 4.92 -9.93
N GLU A 194 -16.69 6.10 -9.36
CA GLU A 194 -16.26 7.38 -9.97
C GLU A 194 -14.73 7.53 -10.06
N VAL A 195 -13.99 6.97 -9.09
CA VAL A 195 -12.51 6.97 -9.11
C VAL A 195 -12.04 6.01 -10.20
N PHE A 196 -12.58 4.78 -10.22
CA PHE A 196 -12.27 3.76 -11.22
C PHE A 196 -12.57 4.24 -12.65
N ASP A 197 -13.73 4.85 -12.89
CA ASP A 197 -14.14 5.39 -14.19
C ASP A 197 -13.19 6.51 -14.67
N LYS A 198 -12.76 7.41 -13.80
CA LYS A 198 -11.81 8.48 -14.18
C LYS A 198 -10.39 7.96 -14.37
N LEU A 199 -9.94 6.97 -13.59
CA LEU A 199 -8.63 6.33 -13.79
C LEU A 199 -8.58 5.51 -15.08
N THR A 200 -9.59 4.69 -15.33
CA THR A 200 -9.71 3.93 -16.59
C THR A 200 -9.80 4.86 -17.79
N LYS A 201 -10.56 5.96 -17.70
CA LYS A 201 -10.58 7.01 -18.71
C LYS A 201 -9.18 7.61 -18.94
N TYR A 202 -8.47 8.03 -17.90
CA TYR A 202 -7.13 8.61 -18.03
C TYR A 202 -6.15 7.64 -18.71
N ILE A 203 -6.17 6.36 -18.31
CA ILE A 203 -5.25 5.34 -18.83
C ILE A 203 -5.56 4.97 -20.29
N PHE A 204 -6.84 4.82 -20.67
CA PHE A 204 -7.23 4.27 -21.99
C PHE A 204 -7.71 5.32 -23.01
N ASP A 205 -8.35 6.42 -22.61
CA ASP A 205 -8.79 7.48 -23.54
C ASP A 205 -7.64 8.42 -23.93
N SER A 206 -6.45 8.31 -23.30
CA SER A 206 -5.26 9.06 -23.73
C SER A 206 -4.84 8.65 -25.14
N ALA A 207 -4.83 9.62 -26.07
CA ALA A 207 -4.35 9.42 -27.44
C ALA A 207 -2.81 9.29 -27.53
N GLU A 208 -2.09 9.60 -26.45
CA GLU A 208 -0.63 9.55 -26.41
C GLU A 208 -0.14 8.10 -26.26
N THR A 209 0.43 7.57 -27.34
CA THR A 209 1.04 6.23 -27.42
C THR A 209 2.46 6.18 -26.85
N SER A 210 2.76 6.93 -25.80
CA SER A 210 4.08 6.92 -25.15
C SER A 210 4.39 5.55 -24.55
N PRO A 211 5.67 5.11 -24.52
CA PRO A 211 6.07 3.87 -23.85
C PRO A 211 5.58 3.80 -22.39
N GLU A 212 5.55 4.95 -21.70
CA GLU A 212 5.07 5.13 -20.34
C GLU A 212 3.57 4.85 -20.22
N ASN A 213 2.75 5.41 -21.10
CA ASN A 213 1.30 5.15 -21.11
C ASN A 213 0.97 3.71 -21.53
N LYS A 214 1.74 3.14 -22.47
CA LYS A 214 1.61 1.71 -22.84
C LYS A 214 1.95 0.81 -21.65
N LYS A 215 3.06 1.08 -20.95
CA LYS A 215 3.43 0.39 -19.71
C LYS A 215 2.35 0.54 -18.62
N LEU A 216 1.78 1.73 -18.47
CA LEU A 216 0.69 1.98 -17.52
C LEU A 216 -0.58 1.17 -17.85
N ARG A 217 -0.94 1.02 -19.14
CA ARG A 217 -2.03 0.13 -19.59
C ARG A 217 -1.76 -1.32 -19.23
N ILE A 218 -0.57 -1.83 -19.56
CA ILE A 218 -0.17 -3.21 -19.23
C ILE A 218 -0.26 -3.45 -17.71
N GLN A 219 0.35 -2.58 -16.91
CA GLN A 219 0.30 -2.68 -15.44
C GLN A 219 -1.12 -2.56 -14.87
N PHE A 220 -1.99 -1.74 -15.47
CA PHE A 220 -3.40 -1.69 -15.06
C PHE A 220 -4.13 -3.00 -15.33
N VAL A 221 -3.90 -3.63 -16.49
CA VAL A 221 -4.52 -4.91 -16.84
C VAL A 221 -3.98 -6.04 -15.95
N GLU A 222 -2.66 -6.14 -15.77
CA GLU A 222 -2.03 -7.08 -14.83
C GLU A 222 -2.68 -7.02 -13.44
N LYS A 223 -2.91 -5.81 -12.91
CA LYS A 223 -3.50 -5.62 -11.59
C LYS A 223 -5.02 -5.76 -11.53
N LEU A 224 -5.72 -5.54 -12.65
CA LEU A 224 -7.15 -5.82 -12.78
C LEU A 224 -7.42 -7.33 -12.77
N MET A 225 -6.50 -8.11 -13.34
CA MET A 225 -6.63 -9.57 -13.51
C MET A 225 -5.99 -10.39 -12.38
N SER A 226 -5.00 -9.82 -11.65
CA SER A 226 -4.38 -10.47 -10.48
C SER A 226 -5.39 -10.80 -9.37
N ARG A 227 -5.09 -11.84 -8.57
CA ARG A 227 -5.83 -12.24 -7.37
C ARG A 227 -5.05 -11.90 -6.10
N ASP A 228 -5.76 -11.79 -4.97
CA ASP A 228 -5.19 -11.62 -3.63
C ASP A 228 -4.58 -12.93 -3.08
N SER A 229 -4.00 -12.89 -1.88
CA SER A 229 -3.42 -14.08 -1.22
C SER A 229 -4.42 -15.20 -0.92
N ASN A 230 -5.73 -14.90 -0.99
CA ASN A 230 -6.84 -15.82 -0.74
C ASN A 230 -7.53 -16.26 -2.05
N GLN A 231 -6.92 -15.97 -3.21
CA GLN A 231 -7.44 -16.21 -4.56
C GLN A 231 -8.69 -15.39 -4.95
N ASN A 232 -9.06 -14.35 -4.19
CA ASN A 232 -10.10 -13.40 -4.61
C ASN A 232 -9.57 -12.52 -5.76
N SER A 233 -10.34 -12.38 -6.83
CA SER A 233 -10.10 -11.38 -7.88
C SER A 233 -10.65 -10.00 -7.50
N VAL A 234 -10.39 -9.00 -8.35
CA VAL A 234 -11.02 -7.67 -8.28
C VAL A 234 -12.56 -7.77 -8.35
N PHE A 235 -13.12 -8.74 -9.06
CA PHE A 235 -14.58 -8.93 -9.13
C PHE A 235 -15.15 -9.50 -7.81
N ASP A 236 -14.46 -10.46 -7.20
CA ASP A 236 -14.86 -11.07 -5.92
C ASP A 236 -14.89 -10.03 -4.79
N MET A 237 -13.96 -9.07 -4.81
CA MET A 237 -13.90 -7.96 -3.85
C MET A 237 -15.15 -7.08 -3.84
N VAL A 238 -15.84 -6.90 -4.98
CA VAL A 238 -17.06 -6.07 -5.07
C VAL A 238 -18.18 -6.63 -4.18
N TYR A 239 -18.30 -7.95 -4.13
CA TYR A 239 -19.38 -8.63 -3.41
C TYR A 239 -19.01 -9.09 -2.00
N GLN A 240 -17.87 -8.63 -1.46
CA GLN A 240 -17.39 -9.01 -0.12
C GLN A 240 -18.20 -8.34 1.01
N LYS A 241 -19.41 -8.86 1.27
CA LYS A 241 -20.49 -8.25 2.06
C LYS A 241 -20.07 -7.73 3.45
N ALA A 242 -19.20 -8.45 4.15
CA ALA A 242 -18.77 -8.12 5.51
C ALA A 242 -18.01 -6.79 5.57
N ILE A 243 -17.07 -6.55 4.64
CA ILE A 243 -16.23 -5.35 4.64
C ILE A 243 -17.01 -4.15 4.10
N GLY A 244 -17.69 -4.29 2.96
CA GLY A 244 -18.42 -3.19 2.33
C GLY A 244 -19.44 -2.54 3.28
N LYS A 245 -20.20 -3.34 4.05
CA LYS A 245 -21.18 -2.81 5.01
C LYS A 245 -20.54 -1.96 6.13
N LYS A 246 -19.32 -2.29 6.58
CA LYS A 246 -18.58 -1.52 7.61
C LYS A 246 -18.21 -0.11 7.13
N PHE A 247 -18.05 0.09 5.82
CA PHE A 247 -17.66 1.37 5.21
C PHE A 247 -18.81 2.09 4.48
N GLY A 248 -20.06 1.68 4.71
CA GLY A 248 -21.25 2.32 4.11
C GLY A 248 -21.48 2.00 2.64
N VAL A 249 -20.90 0.90 2.13
CA VAL A 249 -21.11 0.46 0.74
C VAL A 249 -22.45 -0.26 0.61
N THR A 250 -23.45 0.45 0.06
CA THR A 250 -24.74 -0.10 -0.37
C THR A 250 -24.57 -1.09 -1.53
N ASP A 251 -25.61 -1.87 -1.83
CA ASP A 251 -25.58 -2.77 -2.99
C ASP A 251 -25.62 -1.99 -4.33
N ASP A 252 -26.31 -0.84 -4.39
CA ASP A 252 -26.28 0.06 -5.57
C ASP A 252 -24.84 0.48 -5.97
N HIS A 253 -23.99 0.77 -4.97
CA HIS A 253 -22.58 1.11 -5.23
C HIS A 253 -21.82 -0.09 -5.81
N LYS A 254 -22.10 -1.31 -5.35
CA LYS A 254 -21.47 -2.55 -5.83
C LYS A 254 -21.88 -2.85 -7.26
N ASP A 255 -23.17 -2.76 -7.57
CA ASP A 255 -23.67 -3.01 -8.92
C ASP A 255 -23.17 -1.95 -9.92
N ALA A 256 -23.03 -0.69 -9.49
CA ALA A 256 -22.35 0.33 -10.28
C ALA A 256 -20.87 -0.01 -10.52
N MET A 257 -20.12 -0.40 -9.48
CA MET A 257 -18.71 -0.80 -9.59
C MET A 257 -18.52 -2.04 -10.51
N TYR A 258 -19.38 -3.05 -10.35
CA TYR A 258 -19.39 -4.27 -11.16
C TYR A 258 -19.71 -3.96 -12.63
N LYS A 259 -20.67 -3.07 -12.90
CA LYS A 259 -20.96 -2.58 -14.25
C LYS A 259 -19.75 -1.87 -14.87
N SER A 260 -19.08 -0.99 -14.15
CA SER A 260 -17.86 -0.33 -14.62
C SER A 260 -16.71 -1.32 -14.86
N LEU A 261 -16.53 -2.33 -14.00
CA LEU A 261 -15.54 -3.40 -14.21
C LEU A 261 -15.82 -4.21 -15.48
N ARG A 262 -17.08 -4.61 -15.75
CA ARG A 262 -17.47 -5.27 -17.00
C ARG A 262 -17.25 -4.36 -18.22
N THR A 263 -17.59 -3.07 -18.11
CA THR A 263 -17.29 -2.07 -19.15
C THR A 263 -15.80 -1.92 -19.39
N MET A 264 -14.96 -2.00 -18.35
CA MET A 264 -13.53 -1.94 -18.49
C MET A 264 -12.93 -3.20 -19.11
N VAL A 265 -13.38 -4.41 -18.76
CA VAL A 265 -12.89 -5.63 -19.44
C VAL A 265 -13.20 -5.59 -20.94
N ARG A 266 -14.39 -5.10 -21.35
CA ARG A 266 -14.70 -4.84 -22.77
C ARG A 266 -13.70 -3.87 -23.41
N ARG A 267 -13.30 -2.79 -22.72
CA ARG A 267 -12.27 -1.83 -23.17
C ARG A 267 -10.87 -2.44 -23.25
N VAL A 268 -10.46 -3.24 -22.27
CA VAL A 268 -9.17 -3.97 -22.28
C VAL A 268 -9.10 -4.89 -23.50
N TYR A 269 -10.16 -5.65 -23.75
CA TYR A 269 -10.23 -6.58 -24.87
C TYR A 269 -10.15 -5.87 -26.23
N ILE A 270 -10.90 -4.77 -26.40
CA ILE A 270 -10.81 -3.94 -27.63
C ILE A 270 -9.39 -3.38 -27.82
N TRP A 271 -8.75 -2.91 -26.74
CA TRP A 271 -7.38 -2.42 -26.80
C TRP A 271 -6.37 -3.54 -27.14
N ALA A 272 -6.54 -4.74 -26.59
CA ALA A 272 -5.70 -5.90 -26.88
C ALA A 272 -5.78 -6.32 -28.36
N LEU A 273 -6.99 -6.35 -28.94
CA LEU A 273 -7.20 -6.60 -30.39
C LEU A 273 -6.65 -5.50 -31.31
N GLN A 274 -6.28 -4.33 -30.78
CA GLN A 274 -5.65 -3.24 -31.54
C GLN A 274 -4.12 -3.26 -31.46
N LEU A 275 -3.53 -4.19 -30.68
CA LEU A 275 -2.09 -4.41 -30.66
C LEU A 275 -1.67 -5.22 -31.88
N LYS A 276 -0.40 -5.08 -32.29
CA LYS A 276 0.16 -5.84 -33.43
C LYS A 276 0.54 -7.27 -32.99
N HIS A 277 0.69 -8.20 -33.93
CA HIS A 277 0.97 -9.63 -33.66
C HIS A 277 2.11 -9.86 -32.65
N ASN A 278 3.18 -9.06 -32.68
CA ASN A 278 4.30 -9.12 -31.73
C ASN A 278 3.93 -8.81 -30.25
N GLU A 279 2.67 -8.47 -29.97
CA GLU A 279 2.12 -8.19 -28.64
C GLU A 279 0.96 -9.16 -28.31
N LEU A 280 0.64 -10.08 -29.22
CA LEU A 280 -0.47 -11.04 -29.08
C LEU A 280 -0.20 -12.08 -28.00
N GLU A 281 1.06 -12.41 -27.69
CA GLU A 281 1.42 -13.27 -26.55
C GLU A 281 0.87 -12.74 -25.22
N ILE A 282 0.96 -11.42 -25.01
CA ILE A 282 0.44 -10.72 -23.83
C ILE A 282 -1.09 -10.80 -23.83
N ALA A 283 -1.74 -10.60 -24.99
CA ALA A 283 -3.20 -10.76 -25.12
C ALA A 283 -3.66 -12.20 -24.84
N ASN A 284 -2.98 -13.20 -25.40
CA ASN A 284 -3.31 -14.61 -25.23
C ASN A 284 -3.15 -15.07 -23.78
N GLY A 285 -2.11 -14.59 -23.08
CA GLY A 285 -1.95 -14.76 -21.64
C GLY A 285 -3.09 -14.14 -20.81
N PHE A 286 -3.69 -13.02 -21.25
CA PHE A 286 -4.83 -12.40 -20.56
C PHE A 286 -6.18 -13.12 -20.76
N LEU A 287 -6.37 -13.87 -21.85
CA LEU A 287 -7.68 -14.44 -22.20
C LEU A 287 -8.00 -15.78 -21.53
N GLY A 288 -6.98 -16.55 -21.13
CA GLY A 288 -7.13 -17.97 -20.77
C GLY A 288 -7.85 -18.32 -19.46
N ALA A 289 -8.34 -17.37 -18.65
CA ALA A 289 -8.80 -17.65 -17.28
C ALA A 289 -10.14 -17.06 -16.81
N PRO A 290 -10.71 -15.99 -17.42
CA PRO A 290 -12.10 -15.60 -17.11
C PRO A 290 -12.97 -15.28 -18.34
N TYR A 291 -12.45 -15.40 -19.57
CA TYR A 291 -13.13 -14.90 -20.77
C TYR A 291 -14.50 -15.58 -20.99
N GLU A 292 -14.60 -16.90 -20.85
CA GLU A 292 -15.89 -17.60 -20.97
C GLU A 292 -16.94 -17.11 -19.96
N GLU A 293 -16.55 -16.94 -18.70
CA GLU A 293 -17.47 -16.59 -17.60
C GLU A 293 -18.00 -15.16 -17.80
N ILE A 294 -17.12 -14.24 -18.20
CA ILE A 294 -17.51 -12.87 -18.56
C ILE A 294 -18.36 -12.84 -19.85
N CYS A 295 -18.07 -13.69 -20.83
CA CYS A 295 -18.79 -13.71 -22.10
C CYS A 295 -20.16 -14.39 -22.06
N LYS A 296 -20.38 -15.40 -21.19
CA LYS A 296 -21.68 -16.06 -21.02
C LYS A 296 -22.79 -15.02 -20.74
N ASP A 297 -22.57 -14.13 -19.78
CA ASP A 297 -23.50 -13.06 -19.40
C ASP A 297 -23.45 -11.79 -20.29
N VAL A 298 -22.58 -11.75 -21.30
CA VAL A 298 -22.42 -10.60 -22.22
C VAL A 298 -22.86 -10.95 -23.66
N SER A 299 -23.01 -12.24 -23.96
CA SER A 299 -23.25 -12.80 -25.30
C SER A 299 -24.37 -12.15 -26.13
N HIS A 300 -25.40 -11.58 -25.50
CA HIS A 300 -26.51 -10.91 -26.18
C HIS A 300 -26.23 -9.46 -26.62
N GLU A 301 -25.20 -8.79 -26.08
CA GLU A 301 -24.82 -7.41 -26.46
C GLU A 301 -23.62 -7.35 -27.41
N VAL A 302 -22.84 -8.43 -27.55
CA VAL A 302 -21.71 -8.47 -28.49
C VAL A 302 -22.26 -8.61 -29.90
N SER A 303 -21.92 -7.69 -30.80
CA SER A 303 -22.39 -7.82 -32.19
C SER A 303 -21.84 -9.11 -32.81
N LYS A 304 -22.65 -9.77 -33.64
CA LYS A 304 -22.23 -10.99 -34.36
C LYS A 304 -20.97 -10.73 -35.19
N GLU A 305 -20.85 -9.54 -35.78
CA GLU A 305 -19.66 -9.08 -36.50
C GLU A 305 -18.41 -8.96 -35.60
N PHE A 306 -18.55 -8.53 -34.34
CA PHE A 306 -17.43 -8.50 -33.40
C PHE A 306 -16.99 -9.90 -33.04
N LEU A 307 -17.92 -10.81 -32.71
CA LEU A 307 -17.61 -12.23 -32.48
C LEU A 307 -16.95 -12.85 -33.72
N GLU A 308 -17.47 -12.59 -34.91
CA GLU A 308 -16.89 -13.04 -36.19
C GLU A 308 -15.50 -12.45 -36.44
N ARG A 309 -15.22 -11.20 -36.08
CA ARG A 309 -13.85 -10.63 -36.14
C ARG A 309 -12.91 -11.32 -35.16
N CYS A 310 -13.37 -11.65 -33.95
CA CYS A 310 -12.58 -12.37 -32.95
C CYS A 310 -12.28 -13.82 -33.41
N THR A 311 -13.31 -14.54 -33.87
CA THR A 311 -13.15 -15.87 -34.47
C THR A 311 -12.26 -15.83 -35.70
N LYS A 312 -12.42 -14.84 -36.59
CA LYS A 312 -11.61 -14.72 -37.81
C LYS A 312 -10.13 -14.43 -37.51
N ALA A 313 -9.84 -13.61 -36.50
CA ALA A 313 -8.46 -13.41 -36.01
C ALA A 313 -7.90 -14.67 -35.33
N SER A 314 -8.76 -15.50 -34.73
CA SER A 314 -8.39 -16.81 -34.18
C SER A 314 -8.26 -17.92 -35.24
N THR A 315 -8.58 -17.66 -36.51
CA THR A 315 -8.50 -18.62 -37.63
C THR A 315 -7.61 -18.11 -38.77
N ASP A 316 -6.72 -17.17 -38.49
CA ASP A 316 -5.69 -16.75 -39.45
C ASP A 316 -4.55 -17.79 -39.42
N PRO A 317 -4.20 -18.47 -40.54
CA PRO A 317 -3.30 -19.62 -40.52
C PRO A 317 -1.91 -19.39 -39.92
N GLU A 318 -1.37 -18.17 -39.95
CA GLU A 318 -0.09 -17.85 -39.25
C GLU A 318 -0.20 -17.91 -37.71
N THR A 319 -1.41 -18.06 -37.17
CA THR A 319 -1.71 -18.20 -35.73
C THR A 319 -1.89 -19.66 -35.30
N ASP A 320 -2.15 -20.59 -36.23
CA ASP A 320 -2.51 -21.98 -35.90
C ASP A 320 -1.30 -22.77 -35.35
N ASP A 321 -0.11 -22.52 -35.91
CA ASP A 321 1.17 -22.98 -35.35
C ASP A 321 1.39 -22.50 -33.90
N THR A 322 0.81 -21.35 -33.51
CA THR A 322 0.93 -20.83 -32.14
C THR A 322 0.08 -21.65 -31.16
N LEU A 323 -1.11 -22.12 -31.57
CA LEU A 323 -1.93 -23.01 -30.74
C LEU A 323 -1.27 -24.39 -30.56
N TYR A 324 -0.63 -24.89 -31.61
CA TYR A 324 0.17 -26.13 -31.54
C TYR A 324 1.38 -25.98 -30.59
N LEU A 325 2.10 -24.85 -30.66
CA LEU A 325 3.18 -24.51 -29.73
C LEU A 325 2.70 -24.33 -28.28
N MET A 326 1.52 -23.73 -28.07
CA MET A 326 0.93 -23.60 -26.73
C MET A 326 0.63 -24.96 -26.10
N GLN A 327 0.08 -25.92 -26.87
CA GLN A 327 -0.14 -27.28 -26.37
C GLN A 327 1.19 -27.97 -26.04
N GLN A 328 2.20 -27.89 -26.92
CA GLN A 328 3.52 -28.46 -26.64
C GLN A 328 4.18 -27.88 -25.38
N LEU A 329 4.07 -26.57 -25.14
CA LEU A 329 4.61 -25.93 -23.94
C LEU A 329 3.85 -26.35 -22.67
N ILE A 330 2.52 -26.50 -22.74
CA ILE A 330 1.69 -27.02 -21.64
C ILE A 330 2.10 -28.47 -21.31
N ASP A 331 2.27 -29.32 -22.31
CA ASP A 331 2.66 -30.72 -22.13
C ASP A 331 4.10 -30.86 -21.61
N GLN A 332 5.02 -30.02 -22.10
CA GLN A 332 6.42 -29.96 -21.65
C GLN A 332 6.53 -29.54 -20.17
N TYR A 333 5.81 -28.48 -19.76
CA TYR A 333 5.81 -28.05 -18.37
C TYR A 333 5.09 -29.05 -17.46
N SER A 334 3.94 -29.58 -17.87
CA SER A 334 3.20 -30.60 -17.10
C SER A 334 4.04 -31.87 -16.88
N SER A 335 4.76 -32.31 -17.91
CA SER A 335 5.69 -33.44 -17.81
C SER A 335 6.85 -33.18 -16.84
N SER A 336 7.34 -31.94 -16.77
CA SER A 336 8.49 -31.57 -15.92
C SER A 336 8.19 -31.52 -14.41
N VAL A 337 6.91 -31.42 -14.02
CA VAL A 337 6.46 -31.35 -12.62
C VAL A 337 6.25 -32.74 -12.00
N SER A 338 6.14 -33.78 -12.82
CA SER A 338 6.11 -35.18 -12.36
C SER A 338 7.46 -35.87 -12.55
N VAL A 339 7.81 -36.79 -11.64
CA VAL A 339 9.03 -37.61 -11.67
C VAL A 339 10.36 -36.82 -11.53
N LYS A 340 10.70 -36.48 -10.28
CA LYS A 340 12.11 -36.49 -9.85
C LYS A 340 12.35 -36.93 -8.41
N THR A 341 11.70 -38.03 -8.02
CA THR A 341 11.96 -38.76 -6.76
C THR A 341 12.15 -40.26 -7.02
N THR A 342 13.22 -40.61 -7.74
CA THR A 342 13.79 -41.96 -7.77
C THR A 342 15.31 -41.89 -7.66
N SER A 343 15.86 -42.72 -6.76
CA SER A 343 17.30 -42.90 -6.54
C SER A 343 17.86 -43.97 -7.48
N PRO A 344 19.19 -43.98 -7.73
CA PRO A 344 19.88 -45.24 -7.90
C PRO A 344 21.19 -45.40 -7.11
N VAL A 345 21.25 -46.51 -6.35
CA VAL A 345 22.37 -47.47 -6.22
C VAL A 345 23.75 -47.00 -5.69
N GLN A 346 23.99 -47.35 -4.41
CA GLN A 346 25.07 -48.20 -3.84
C GLN A 346 26.49 -48.36 -4.47
N GLU A 347 27.43 -48.66 -3.55
CA GLU A 347 28.82 -49.19 -3.72
C GLU A 347 29.94 -48.21 -4.16
N ALA A 348 31.17 -48.22 -3.59
CA ALA A 348 31.68 -48.88 -2.36
C ALA A 348 33.01 -48.23 -1.86
N MET A 349 33.36 -48.47 -0.57
CA MET A 349 34.70 -48.26 0.06
C MET A 349 35.23 -46.79 0.15
N GLU A 350 36.12 -46.38 1.08
CA GLU A 350 36.76 -47.04 2.23
C GLU A 350 37.18 -46.03 3.34
N SER A 351 37.22 -46.47 4.61
CA SER A 351 37.82 -45.77 5.78
C SER A 351 37.16 -44.43 6.20
N SER A 352 37.40 -43.82 7.38
CA SER A 352 38.31 -44.11 8.50
C SER A 352 37.62 -43.96 9.87
N GLN A 353 38.17 -44.58 10.92
CA GLN A 353 37.70 -44.45 12.32
C GLN A 353 38.37 -43.27 13.06
N ILE A 354 38.15 -43.17 14.39
CA ILE A 354 38.77 -42.29 15.43
C ILE A 354 37.95 -41.00 15.72
N SER A 355 37.66 -40.58 16.97
CA SER A 355 37.64 -41.26 18.29
C SER A 355 37.06 -40.33 19.39
N ARG A 356 36.42 -40.90 20.44
CA ARG A 356 36.11 -40.25 21.76
C ARG A 356 35.06 -39.09 21.70
N LYS A 357 34.40 -38.66 22.80
CA LYS A 357 34.39 -39.10 24.21
C LYS A 357 33.02 -38.81 24.88
N SER A 358 32.71 -39.49 25.98
CA SER A 358 31.48 -39.33 26.78
C SER A 358 31.64 -38.37 27.98
N VAL A 359 30.66 -37.48 28.20
CA VAL A 359 30.38 -36.73 29.46
C VAL A 359 28.85 -36.46 29.48
N SER A 360 28.04 -37.27 30.14
CA SER A 360 27.60 -37.24 31.55
C SER A 360 26.34 -36.38 31.82
N ASN A 361 25.35 -36.97 32.50
CA ASN A 361 24.06 -36.35 32.81
C ASN A 361 24.09 -35.61 34.15
N LYS A 362 23.38 -34.48 34.24
CA LYS A 362 22.75 -34.00 35.48
C LYS A 362 21.41 -33.30 35.18
N PRO A 363 20.30 -33.71 35.82
CA PRO A 363 19.07 -32.94 35.80
C PRO A 363 19.12 -31.79 36.83
N VAL A 364 18.36 -30.72 36.58
CA VAL A 364 18.05 -29.67 37.56
C VAL A 364 16.57 -29.80 37.92
N SER A 365 16.24 -29.83 39.20
CA SER A 365 14.85 -29.86 39.66
C SER A 365 14.23 -28.47 39.65
N VAL A 366 12.94 -28.40 39.33
CA VAL A 366 12.08 -27.26 39.66
C VAL A 366 10.96 -27.79 40.54
N THR A 367 10.94 -27.34 41.79
CA THR A 367 9.90 -27.67 42.77
C THR A 367 8.68 -26.79 42.56
N ALA A 368 7.49 -27.39 42.48
CA ALA A 368 6.25 -26.63 42.58
C ALA A 368 6.01 -26.15 44.03
N SER A 369 5.31 -25.03 44.18
CA SER A 369 4.58 -24.71 45.40
C SER A 369 3.18 -24.18 45.05
N VAL A 370 2.22 -24.58 45.87
CA VAL A 370 0.81 -24.18 45.83
C VAL A 370 0.44 -23.88 47.29
N VAL A 371 -0.40 -22.86 47.52
CA VAL A 371 -1.51 -22.83 48.50
C VAL A 371 -2.04 -21.40 48.68
N GLU A 372 -3.32 -21.28 48.34
CA GLU A 372 -4.41 -20.46 48.90
C GLU A 372 -4.13 -19.36 49.96
N SER A 373 -4.91 -18.28 49.86
CA SER A 373 -5.87 -17.91 50.93
C SER A 373 -7.03 -17.07 50.36
N ALA A 374 -8.18 -17.01 51.04
CA ALA A 374 -9.42 -16.39 50.53
C ALA A 374 -10.36 -15.87 51.63
N ARG A 375 -11.18 -14.83 51.31
CA ARG A 375 -12.50 -14.37 51.86
C ARG A 375 -12.70 -12.88 51.48
N ALA A 376 -13.84 -12.41 50.93
CA ALA A 376 -15.24 -12.35 51.42
C ALA A 376 -15.47 -11.19 52.44
N SER A 377 -16.56 -10.39 52.45
CA SER A 377 -17.82 -10.41 51.66
C SER A 377 -18.63 -9.09 51.78
N GLN A 378 -19.53 -8.80 50.81
CA GLN A 378 -20.87 -8.12 50.95
C GLN A 378 -20.97 -6.65 51.46
N ALA A 379 -22.04 -5.85 51.26
CA ALA A 379 -23.17 -5.80 50.29
C ALA A 379 -24.01 -4.48 50.49
N LEU A 380 -25.09 -4.28 49.69
CA LEU A 380 -26.16 -3.24 49.79
C LEU A 380 -25.75 -1.80 49.35
N GLU A 381 -26.57 -0.89 48.78
CA GLU A 381 -27.77 -0.89 47.89
C GLU A 381 -28.05 0.61 47.49
N GLU A 382 -28.85 1.03 46.50
CA GLU A 382 -29.66 0.37 45.44
C GLU A 382 -29.02 0.57 44.01
N GLY A 383 -29.62 1.05 42.88
CA GLY A 383 -30.99 1.50 42.56
C GLY A 383 -31.29 2.08 41.16
N SER A 384 -32.57 2.44 40.95
CA SER A 384 -33.22 3.17 39.83
C SER A 384 -32.62 3.17 38.40
N LYS A 385 -33.31 2.43 37.52
CA LYS A 385 -33.77 2.83 36.15
C LYS A 385 -32.82 3.61 35.22
N ALA A 386 -32.27 2.91 34.23
CA ALA A 386 -32.25 3.36 32.83
C ALA A 386 -32.34 2.16 31.88
N VAL A 387 -33.10 2.26 30.79
CA VAL A 387 -33.13 1.23 29.73
C VAL A 387 -32.21 1.67 28.61
N THR A 388 -31.04 1.03 28.50
CA THR A 388 -30.14 1.13 27.35
C THR A 388 -29.76 -0.28 26.91
N GLY A 389 -30.14 -0.65 25.69
CA GLY A 389 -29.83 -1.97 25.13
C GLY A 389 -28.34 -2.09 24.80
N GLN A 390 -27.55 -2.70 25.69
CA GLN A 390 -26.18 -3.11 25.36
C GLN A 390 -26.23 -4.28 24.37
N ALA A 391 -26.04 -3.97 23.08
CA ALA A 391 -25.64 -4.98 22.11
C ALA A 391 -24.20 -5.39 22.43
N SER A 392 -23.98 -6.65 22.82
CA SER A 392 -22.65 -7.19 23.08
C SER A 392 -21.81 -7.17 21.79
N SER A 393 -20.71 -6.43 21.80
CA SER A 393 -19.72 -6.45 20.72
C SER A 393 -18.96 -7.78 20.73
N GLY A 394 -19.46 -8.77 19.98
CA GLY A 394 -18.78 -10.05 19.80
C GLY A 394 -17.48 -9.91 18.98
N ASP A 395 -16.48 -10.71 19.34
CA ASP A 395 -15.09 -10.56 18.90
C ASP A 395 -14.89 -10.90 17.41
N TYR A 396 -14.62 -9.86 16.60
CA TYR A 396 -14.13 -9.97 15.23
C TYR A 396 -13.17 -8.81 14.88
N GLU A 397 -12.08 -8.69 15.64
CA GLU A 397 -10.84 -8.11 15.10
C GLU A 397 -10.10 -9.19 14.24
N ASN A 398 -8.95 -8.86 13.65
CA ASN A 398 -8.08 -9.78 12.87
C ASN A 398 -8.58 -10.26 11.47
N ILE A 399 -9.11 -9.34 10.64
CA ILE A 399 -9.11 -9.49 9.15
C ILE A 399 -8.12 -8.49 8.47
N LEU A 400 -7.46 -7.62 9.24
CA LEU A 400 -6.34 -6.81 8.76
C LEU A 400 -5.07 -7.06 9.59
N VAL A 401 -4.34 -8.10 9.17
CA VAL A 401 -2.98 -8.49 9.57
C VAL A 401 -2.83 -8.82 11.06
N ASP A 402 -2.94 -10.12 11.37
CA ASP A 402 -2.35 -10.71 12.56
C ASP A 402 -0.94 -11.20 12.19
N SER A 403 0.11 -10.51 12.65
CA SER A 403 1.50 -10.81 12.28
C SER A 403 2.12 -11.78 13.28
N ALA A 404 2.23 -13.06 12.90
CA ALA A 404 3.03 -14.04 13.63
C ALA A 404 4.48 -13.57 13.81
N GLU A 405 5.06 -13.82 14.99
CA GLU A 405 6.38 -13.32 15.36
C GLU A 405 7.49 -13.94 14.50
N ILE A 406 8.20 -13.10 13.74
CA ILE A 406 9.42 -13.50 13.02
C ILE A 406 10.63 -13.24 13.94
N PRO A 407 11.45 -14.25 14.27
CA PRO A 407 12.58 -14.09 15.18
C PRO A 407 13.67 -13.18 14.57
N SER A 408 14.06 -12.14 15.32
CA SER A 408 15.04 -11.15 14.87
C SER A 408 16.47 -11.67 14.95
N HIS A 409 17.03 -12.12 13.83
CA HIS A 409 18.48 -12.38 13.72
C HIS A 409 19.25 -11.09 13.47
N THR A 410 19.91 -10.57 14.51
CA THR A 410 20.79 -9.39 14.42
C THR A 410 22.19 -9.79 13.96
N PRO A 411 22.71 -9.28 12.83
CA PRO A 411 24.12 -9.43 12.47
C PRO A 411 24.98 -8.51 13.34
N GLN A 412 25.99 -9.05 14.00
CA GLN A 412 27.08 -8.23 14.53
C GLN A 412 27.99 -7.80 13.37
N VAL A 413 28.22 -6.49 13.22
CA VAL A 413 29.24 -5.96 12.32
C VAL A 413 30.40 -5.45 13.17
N THR A 414 31.55 -6.13 13.06
CA THR A 414 32.81 -5.68 13.66
C THR A 414 33.36 -4.47 12.92
N GLY A 415 33.68 -3.41 13.64
CA GLY A 415 34.24 -2.19 13.03
C GLY A 415 35.68 -2.34 12.58
N VAL A 416 36.01 -1.67 11.48
CA VAL A 416 37.39 -1.31 11.09
C VAL A 416 37.42 0.21 11.01
N ALA A 417 38.46 0.84 11.55
CA ALA A 417 38.63 2.30 11.50
C ALA A 417 39.53 2.68 10.33
N GLU A 418 39.13 3.68 9.56
CA GLU A 418 39.93 4.22 8.45
C GLU A 418 39.93 5.75 8.53
N THR A 419 41.13 6.35 8.45
CA THR A 419 41.35 7.77 8.74
C THR A 419 41.35 8.61 7.47
N ALA A 420 40.34 9.46 7.30
CA ALA A 420 40.30 10.42 6.20
C ALA A 420 41.16 11.67 6.49
N GLN A 421 42.05 12.02 5.55
CA GLN A 421 42.64 13.36 5.44
C GLN A 421 41.73 14.28 4.60
N PRO A 422 41.82 15.61 4.75
CA PRO A 422 40.99 16.55 4.00
C PRO A 422 41.49 16.70 2.55
N THR A 423 40.56 16.69 1.59
CA THR A 423 40.80 17.09 0.20
C THR A 423 40.19 18.47 -0.07
N GLU A 424 40.71 19.15 -1.09
CA GLU A 424 40.56 20.60 -1.26
C GLU A 424 39.19 21.05 -1.81
N THR A 425 38.86 22.32 -1.53
CA THR A 425 37.69 23.02 -2.07
C THR A 425 37.88 23.35 -3.55
N ILE A 426 36.90 22.98 -4.38
CA ILE A 426 36.75 23.50 -5.75
C ILE A 426 35.59 24.50 -5.76
N GLU A 427 35.88 25.76 -6.10
CA GLU A 427 34.88 26.83 -6.27
C GLU A 427 34.53 27.01 -7.76
N ASP A 428 33.56 26.26 -8.27
CA ASP A 428 33.01 26.51 -9.62
C ASP A 428 32.03 27.70 -9.60
N SER A 429 32.57 28.89 -9.82
CA SER A 429 31.81 30.13 -9.96
C SER A 429 31.49 30.43 -11.44
N LEU A 430 30.29 30.02 -11.87
CA LEU A 430 29.77 30.30 -13.22
C LEU A 430 29.47 31.81 -13.41
N VAL A 431 30.47 32.56 -13.86
CA VAL A 431 30.30 33.92 -14.38
C VAL A 431 29.71 33.84 -15.79
N ILE A 432 28.50 34.38 -15.97
CA ILE A 432 27.87 34.52 -17.29
C ILE A 432 28.25 35.88 -17.87
N ASP A 433 28.83 35.88 -19.07
CA ASP A 433 29.17 37.09 -19.82
C ASP A 433 27.89 37.78 -20.36
N PRO A 434 27.60 39.05 -20.00
CA PRO A 434 26.39 39.74 -20.43
C PRO A 434 26.44 40.26 -21.89
N THR A 435 27.54 40.07 -22.63
CA THR A 435 27.69 40.59 -24.00
C THR A 435 27.04 39.74 -25.10
N VAL A 436 26.49 38.56 -24.77
CA VAL A 436 25.94 37.61 -25.75
C VAL A 436 24.41 37.51 -25.67
N LEU A 437 23.72 38.62 -25.99
CA LEU A 437 22.26 38.64 -26.23
C LEU A 437 21.92 39.43 -27.52
N PRO A 438 21.04 38.91 -28.41
CA PRO A 438 20.69 39.57 -29.65
C PRO A 438 19.66 40.73 -29.44
N PRO A 439 19.64 41.78 -30.29
CA PRO A 439 18.90 43.02 -30.01
C PRO A 439 17.36 42.97 -30.11
N SER A 440 16.74 41.78 -30.19
CA SER A 440 15.31 41.63 -30.51
C SER A 440 14.39 41.41 -29.30
N LEU A 441 14.92 41.48 -28.07
CA LEU A 441 14.17 41.32 -26.81
C LEU A 441 14.70 42.27 -25.73
N ALA A 442 14.53 43.58 -25.96
CA ALA A 442 14.73 44.67 -25.00
C ALA A 442 13.56 45.67 -25.10
#